data_AF-A0A2R5FQ77-F1
#
_entry.id   AF-A0A2R5FQ77-F1
#
_cell.length_a   1.000
_cell.length_b   1.000
_cell.length_c   1.000
_cell.angle_alpha   90.00
_cell.angle_beta   90.00
_cell.angle_gamma   90.00
#
_symmetry.space_group_name_H-M   'P 1'
#
loop_
_entity.id
_entity.type
_entity.pdbx_description
1 polymer ?
#
loop_
_entity_poly.entity_id
_entity_poly.type
_entity_poly.pdbx_seq_one_letter_code
_entity_poly.pdbx_strand_id
1 'polypeptide(L)'
;MWKSWVVWEEDGKYPHVVVEIMSESTAQTDKGIKKKIYQDTFRAPDYFWFDPYTLEFAGFHLVDGKYQPLQANAQGHLWSKQLGLYLGIHQGLLRWFTPDEQLVPTLEETIVQAQETAAQAQEIAAQAQEKAAQAQEKIAQIQKNAGQLVLTLEEITQQAQQKSERLAAKLRELNINPDTI
;
A
#
# COMPACT_ATOMS: atom_id res chain seq x y z
N MET A 1 12.03 8.77 -25.70
CA MET A 1 10.73 9.45 -25.87
C MET A 1 10.32 9.28 -27.32
N TRP A 2 9.29 8.49 -27.59
CA TRP A 2 8.79 8.29 -28.95
C TRP A 2 7.93 9.51 -29.30
N LYS A 3 8.26 10.21 -30.38
CA LYS A 3 7.62 11.47 -30.75
C LYS A 3 6.41 11.28 -31.68
N SER A 4 6.18 10.06 -32.16
CA SER A 4 5.06 9.70 -33.02
C SER A 4 4.86 8.18 -33.02
N TRP A 5 3.62 7.74 -33.22
CA TRP A 5 3.25 6.34 -33.45
C TRP A 5 2.89 6.18 -34.92
N VAL A 6 3.45 5.16 -35.58
CA VAL A 6 3.31 4.97 -37.04
C VAL A 6 2.95 3.51 -37.38
N VAL A 7 1.98 3.34 -38.28
CA VAL A 7 1.35 2.03 -38.57
C VAL A 7 2.34 0.99 -39.15
N TRP A 8 3.34 1.42 -39.91
CA TRP A 8 4.31 0.49 -40.54
C TRP A 8 5.34 -0.08 -39.56
N GLU A 9 5.51 0.52 -38.37
CA GLU A 9 6.34 -0.03 -37.29
C GLU A 9 5.58 -1.07 -36.45
N GLU A 10 4.27 -1.23 -36.70
CA GLU A 10 3.33 -2.00 -35.88
C GLU A 10 2.68 -3.14 -36.69
N ASP A 11 3.40 -3.66 -37.69
CA ASP A 11 2.93 -4.71 -38.60
C ASP A 11 1.61 -4.38 -39.33
N GLY A 12 1.34 -3.10 -39.57
CA GLY A 12 0.09 -2.66 -40.19
C GLY A 12 -1.13 -2.70 -39.26
N LYS A 13 -0.93 -2.95 -37.95
CA LYS A 13 -2.01 -2.95 -36.96
C LYS A 13 -2.41 -1.53 -36.62
N TYR A 14 -3.72 -1.30 -36.60
CA TYR A 14 -4.30 -0.04 -36.17
C TYR A 14 -4.58 -0.04 -34.66
N PRO A 15 -4.67 1.14 -34.03
CA PRO A 15 -4.99 1.24 -32.60
C PRO A 15 -6.39 0.68 -32.30
N HIS A 16 -6.52 0.02 -31.16
CA HIS A 16 -7.82 -0.45 -30.66
C HIS A 16 -8.62 0.67 -30.00
N VAL A 17 -7.92 1.66 -29.44
CA VAL A 17 -8.50 2.84 -28.79
C VAL A 17 -7.77 4.08 -29.26
N VAL A 18 -8.53 5.13 -29.56
CA VAL A 18 -8.01 6.47 -29.85
C VAL A 18 -8.63 7.47 -28.88
N VAL A 19 -7.79 8.28 -28.23
CA VAL A 19 -8.23 9.38 -27.35
C VAL A 19 -7.66 10.69 -27.90
N GLU A 20 -8.54 11.58 -28.32
CA GLU A 20 -8.19 12.89 -28.86
C GLU A 20 -8.36 13.98 -27.79
N ILE A 21 -7.33 14.79 -27.59
CA ILE A 21 -7.40 15.98 -26.72
C ILE A 21 -7.57 17.20 -27.60
N MET A 22 -8.72 17.87 -27.49
CA MET A 22 -9.06 19.01 -28.32
C MET A 22 -8.20 20.23 -27.94
N SER A 23 -7.81 21.00 -28.96
CA SER A 23 -7.18 22.31 -28.78
C SER A 23 -8.16 23.45 -29.05
N GLU A 24 -7.93 24.60 -28.42
CA GLU A 24 -8.81 25.78 -28.46
C GLU A 24 -9.12 26.28 -29.88
N SER A 25 -8.21 26.10 -30.84
CA SER A 25 -8.28 26.70 -32.18
C SER A 25 -9.00 25.88 -33.26
N THR A 26 -9.34 24.61 -32.99
CA THR A 26 -9.84 23.67 -34.03
C THR A 26 -11.10 22.89 -33.63
N ALA A 27 -11.66 23.17 -32.45
CA ALA A 27 -12.62 22.28 -31.80
C ALA A 27 -13.90 21.93 -32.58
N GLN A 28 -14.42 22.80 -33.45
CA GLN A 28 -15.67 22.53 -34.18
C GLN A 28 -15.49 21.95 -35.59
N THR A 29 -14.53 22.47 -36.37
CA THR A 29 -14.32 22.02 -37.76
C THR A 29 -13.66 20.64 -37.83
N ASP A 30 -12.90 20.26 -36.80
CA ASP A 30 -12.02 19.09 -36.79
C ASP A 30 -12.70 17.79 -36.31
N LYS A 31 -13.67 17.89 -35.38
CA LYS A 31 -14.36 16.73 -34.79
C LYS A 31 -15.02 15.83 -35.83
N GLY A 32 -15.69 16.41 -36.81
CA GLY A 32 -16.39 15.65 -37.86
C GLY A 32 -15.42 14.94 -38.82
N ILE A 33 -14.30 15.57 -39.16
CA ILE A 33 -13.30 15.04 -40.09
C ILE A 33 -12.53 13.91 -39.41
N LYS A 34 -11.99 14.15 -38.20
CA LYS A 34 -11.25 13.14 -37.43
C LYS A 34 -12.10 11.92 -37.11
N LYS A 35 -13.36 12.14 -36.69
CA LYS A 35 -14.29 11.03 -36.43
C LYS A 35 -14.48 10.15 -37.68
N LYS A 36 -14.62 10.74 -38.88
CA LYS A 36 -14.70 9.97 -40.13
C LYS A 36 -13.42 9.22 -40.45
N ILE A 37 -12.25 9.84 -40.27
CA ILE A 37 -10.95 9.17 -40.47
C ILE A 37 -10.83 7.97 -39.54
N TYR A 38 -11.14 8.13 -38.26
CA TYR A 38 -11.05 7.03 -37.31
C TYR A 38 -12.09 5.94 -37.58
N GLN A 39 -13.25 6.29 -38.11
CA GLN A 39 -14.33 5.33 -38.45
C GLN A 39 -14.03 4.56 -39.73
N ASP A 40 -13.76 5.28 -40.81
CA ASP A 40 -13.79 4.75 -42.17
C ASP A 40 -12.42 4.21 -42.60
N THR A 41 -11.33 4.83 -42.09
CA THR A 41 -9.95 4.47 -42.44
C THR A 41 -9.28 3.62 -41.35
N PHE A 42 -9.21 4.12 -40.11
CA PHE A 42 -8.48 3.41 -39.04
C PHE A 42 -9.33 2.29 -38.44
N ARG A 43 -10.66 2.41 -38.51
CA ARG A 43 -11.63 1.48 -37.91
C ARG A 43 -11.32 1.17 -36.45
N ALA A 44 -10.88 2.18 -35.70
CA ALA A 44 -10.59 2.02 -34.29
C ALA A 44 -11.89 1.60 -33.56
N PRO A 45 -11.90 0.48 -32.81
CA PRO A 45 -13.10 0.04 -32.12
C PRO A 45 -13.67 1.07 -31.14
N ASP A 46 -12.82 1.73 -30.33
CA ASP A 46 -13.25 2.80 -29.43
C ASP A 46 -12.56 4.13 -29.77
N TYR A 47 -13.33 5.20 -29.85
CA TYR A 47 -12.85 6.56 -30.10
C TYR A 47 -13.42 7.55 -29.09
N PHE A 48 -12.56 8.34 -28.46
CA PHE A 48 -12.92 9.36 -27.48
C PHE A 48 -12.38 10.72 -27.90
N TRP A 49 -13.09 11.78 -27.54
CA TRP A 49 -12.54 13.14 -27.51
C TRP A 49 -12.79 13.79 -26.17
N PHE A 50 -11.87 14.67 -25.78
CA PHE A 50 -11.98 15.48 -24.56
C PHE A 50 -11.50 16.90 -24.84
N ASP A 51 -12.34 17.87 -24.49
CA ASP A 51 -11.98 19.28 -24.47
C ASP A 51 -11.59 19.69 -23.04
N PRO A 52 -10.30 19.97 -22.76
CA PRO A 52 -9.84 20.31 -21.43
C PRO A 52 -10.32 21.67 -20.93
N TYR A 53 -10.83 22.54 -21.81
CA TYR A 53 -11.29 23.89 -21.47
C TYR A 53 -12.77 23.92 -21.13
N THR A 54 -13.59 23.16 -21.88
CA THR A 54 -15.05 23.07 -21.64
C THR A 54 -15.45 21.86 -20.82
N LEU A 55 -14.53 20.91 -20.62
CA LEU A 55 -14.79 19.58 -20.07
C LEU A 55 -15.79 18.75 -20.88
N GLU A 56 -16.03 19.12 -22.15
CA GLU A 56 -16.81 18.29 -23.07
C GLU A 56 -16.08 16.97 -23.30
N PHE A 57 -16.75 15.87 -23.00
CA PHE A 57 -16.22 14.52 -23.16
C PHE A 57 -17.24 13.64 -23.86
N ALA A 58 -16.81 12.96 -24.92
CA ALA A 58 -17.63 11.99 -25.61
C ALA A 58 -16.80 10.80 -26.07
N GLY A 59 -17.49 9.68 -26.24
CA GLY A 59 -16.90 8.43 -26.68
C GLY A 59 -17.84 7.70 -27.63
N PHE A 60 -17.26 6.89 -28.49
CA PHE A 60 -17.96 6.17 -29.52
C PHE A 60 -17.40 4.76 -29.66
N HIS A 61 -18.29 3.80 -29.93
CA HIS A 61 -17.94 2.43 -30.25
C HIS A 61 -18.31 2.13 -31.70
N LEU A 62 -17.41 1.46 -32.43
CA LEU A 62 -17.62 1.09 -33.82
C LEU A 62 -18.52 -0.15 -33.91
N VAL A 63 -19.71 0.00 -34.48
CA VAL A 63 -20.68 -1.07 -34.72
C VAL A 63 -21.05 -1.06 -36.20
N ASP A 64 -20.85 -2.17 -36.89
CA ASP A 64 -21.12 -2.32 -38.33
C ASP A 64 -20.49 -1.21 -39.18
N GLY A 65 -19.25 -0.82 -38.82
CA GLY A 65 -18.48 0.21 -39.50
C GLY A 65 -18.94 1.65 -39.22
N LYS A 66 -19.83 1.87 -38.25
CA LYS A 66 -20.28 3.21 -37.84
C LYS A 66 -20.13 3.43 -36.35
N TYR A 67 -19.67 4.61 -35.99
CA TYR A 67 -19.54 5.00 -34.59
C TYR A 67 -20.89 5.31 -33.96
N GLN A 68 -21.24 4.55 -32.92
CA GLN A 68 -22.37 4.81 -32.05
C GLN A 68 -21.89 5.47 -30.74
N PRO A 69 -22.58 6.49 -30.23
CA PRO A 69 -22.19 7.14 -28.99
C PRO A 69 -22.27 6.16 -27.81
N LEU A 70 -21.24 6.18 -26.97
CA LEU A 70 -21.23 5.48 -25.69
C LEU A 70 -22.11 6.22 -24.70
N GLN A 71 -22.85 5.46 -23.90
CA GLN A 71 -23.64 6.00 -22.79
C GLN A 71 -22.75 6.07 -21.55
N ALA A 72 -22.83 7.18 -20.82
CA ALA A 72 -22.13 7.35 -19.57
C ALA A 72 -22.84 6.61 -18.43
N ASN A 73 -22.05 6.12 -17.46
CA ASN A 73 -22.60 5.67 -16.18
C ASN A 73 -23.05 6.86 -15.31
N ALA A 74 -23.49 6.57 -14.09
CA ALA A 74 -24.00 7.59 -13.15
C ALA A 74 -22.96 8.68 -12.80
N GLN A 75 -21.67 8.37 -12.95
CA GLN A 75 -20.53 9.23 -12.66
C GLN A 75 -20.02 9.97 -13.89
N GLY A 76 -20.63 9.78 -15.06
CA GLY A 76 -20.20 10.42 -16.31
C GLY A 76 -19.06 9.69 -17.02
N HIS A 77 -18.71 8.46 -16.62
CA HIS A 77 -17.64 7.68 -17.24
C HIS A 77 -18.14 6.84 -18.42
N LEU A 78 -17.30 6.67 -19.43
CA LEU A 78 -17.61 5.94 -20.66
C LEU A 78 -16.84 4.61 -20.70
N TRP A 79 -17.54 3.51 -20.98
CA TRP A 79 -16.96 2.18 -21.00
C TRP A 79 -16.19 1.90 -22.31
N SER A 80 -14.90 1.54 -22.21
CA SER A 80 -14.13 0.99 -23.32
C SER A 80 -14.19 -0.54 -23.29
N LYS A 81 -14.80 -1.14 -24.31
CA LYS A 81 -14.86 -2.61 -24.43
C LYS A 81 -13.49 -3.20 -24.73
N GLN A 82 -12.62 -2.47 -25.42
CA GLN A 82 -11.28 -2.94 -25.76
C GLN A 82 -10.36 -3.03 -24.55
N LEU A 83 -10.47 -2.09 -23.61
CA LEU A 83 -9.61 -2.04 -22.43
C LEU A 83 -10.24 -2.70 -21.20
N GLY A 84 -11.55 -2.89 -21.18
CA GLY A 84 -12.25 -3.37 -19.98
C GLY A 84 -12.19 -2.36 -18.83
N LEU A 85 -12.12 -1.07 -19.18
CA LEU A 85 -11.99 0.05 -18.26
C LEU A 85 -12.97 1.15 -18.64
N TYR A 86 -13.36 1.92 -17.65
CA TYR A 86 -14.05 3.19 -17.83
C TYR A 86 -13.03 4.31 -18.06
N LEU A 87 -13.31 5.21 -18.99
CA LEU A 87 -12.61 6.49 -19.14
C LEU A 87 -13.51 7.59 -18.61
N GLY A 88 -12.98 8.47 -17.77
CA GLY A 88 -13.74 9.56 -17.18
C GLY A 88 -12.87 10.76 -16.84
N ILE A 89 -13.52 11.84 -16.42
CA ILE A 89 -12.85 13.07 -15.98
C ILE A 89 -12.69 13.00 -14.45
N HIS A 90 -11.45 13.07 -13.98
CA HIS A 90 -11.11 13.19 -12.56
C HIS A 90 -10.23 14.42 -12.36
N GLN A 91 -10.68 15.36 -11.52
CA GLN A 91 -9.93 16.60 -11.23
C GLN A 91 -9.50 17.38 -12.49
N GLY A 92 -10.36 17.41 -13.51
CA GLY A 92 -10.11 18.10 -14.79
C GLY A 92 -9.21 17.35 -15.76
N LEU A 93 -8.78 16.13 -15.44
CA LEU A 93 -7.94 15.28 -16.29
C LEU A 93 -8.67 13.99 -16.68
N LEU A 94 -8.37 13.45 -17.85
CA LEU A 94 -8.82 12.11 -18.21
C LEU A 94 -8.07 11.06 -17.38
N ARG A 95 -8.83 10.15 -16.76
CA ARG A 95 -8.32 9.04 -15.97
C ARG A 95 -9.09 7.76 -16.28
N TRP A 96 -8.39 6.64 -16.13
CA TRP A 96 -8.99 5.32 -16.24
C TRP A 96 -9.56 4.87 -14.90
N PHE A 97 -10.67 4.15 -14.96
CA PHE A 97 -11.33 3.55 -13.81
C PHE A 97 -11.59 2.07 -14.08
N THR A 98 -11.49 1.27 -13.04
CA THR A 98 -11.79 -0.17 -13.08
C THR A 98 -13.29 -0.40 -13.32
N PRO A 99 -13.72 -1.63 -13.64
CA PRO A 99 -15.15 -1.98 -13.74
C PRO A 99 -15.93 -1.67 -12.46
N ASP A 100 -15.26 -1.71 -11.30
CA ASP A 100 -15.81 -1.35 -9.98
C ASP A 100 -15.73 0.16 -9.70
N GLU A 101 -15.49 0.98 -10.73
CA GLU A 101 -15.43 2.44 -10.69
C GLU A 101 -14.31 3.02 -9.81
N GLN A 102 -13.27 2.22 -9.53
CA GLN A 102 -12.11 2.67 -8.78
C GLN A 102 -11.09 3.33 -9.71
N LEU A 103 -10.49 4.44 -9.26
CA LEU A 103 -9.46 5.14 -10.02
C LEU A 103 -8.25 4.22 -10.23
N VAL A 104 -7.83 4.03 -11.48
CA VAL A 104 -6.59 3.32 -11.80
C VAL A 104 -5.42 4.23 -11.43
N PRO A 105 -4.52 3.82 -10.52
CA PRO A 105 -3.42 4.66 -10.10
C PRO A 105 -2.42 4.86 -11.23
N THR A 106 -1.78 6.03 -11.27
CA THR A 106 -0.61 6.23 -12.13
C THR A 106 0.59 5.45 -11.57
N LEU A 107 1.65 5.34 -12.37
CA LEU A 107 2.89 4.72 -11.91
C LEU A 107 3.47 5.47 -10.71
N GLU A 108 3.45 6.81 -10.77
CA GLU A 108 3.91 7.68 -9.68
C GLU A 108 3.07 7.48 -8.41
N GLU A 109 1.73 7.48 -8.53
CA GLU A 109 0.83 7.23 -7.40
C GLU A 109 1.09 5.85 -6.77
N THR A 110 1.32 4.82 -7.61
CA THR A 110 1.65 3.47 -7.14
C THR A 110 2.98 3.42 -6.39
N ILE A 111 4.00 4.12 -6.89
CA ILE A 111 5.32 4.21 -6.25
C ILE A 111 5.20 4.89 -4.89
N VAL A 112 4.49 6.02 -4.82
CA VAL A 112 4.27 6.74 -3.55
C VAL A 112 3.56 5.86 -2.54
N GLN A 113 2.47 5.20 -2.94
CA GLN A 113 1.72 4.30 -2.05
C GLN A 113 2.56 3.12 -1.56
N ALA A 114 3.40 2.54 -2.44
CA ALA A 114 4.31 1.46 -2.07
C ALA A 114 5.38 1.94 -1.09
N GLN A 115 5.92 3.15 -1.26
CA GLN A 115 6.88 3.76 -0.35
C GLN A 115 6.26 4.02 1.04
N GLU A 116 5.06 4.58 1.09
CA GLU A 116 4.34 4.83 2.34
C GLU A 116 4.06 3.52 3.08
N THR A 117 3.59 2.50 2.36
CA THR A 117 3.32 1.18 2.95
C THR A 117 4.61 0.52 3.46
N ALA A 118 5.71 0.63 2.72
CA ALA A 118 7.01 0.12 3.14
C ALA A 118 7.54 0.85 4.38
N ALA A 119 7.41 2.18 4.43
CA ALA A 119 7.81 2.97 5.59
C ALA A 119 7.00 2.60 6.85
N GLN A 120 5.68 2.46 6.73
CA GLN A 120 4.82 2.01 7.83
C GLN A 120 5.19 0.60 8.30
N ALA A 121 5.43 -0.33 7.37
CA ALA A 121 5.83 -1.70 7.71
C ALA A 121 7.20 -1.73 8.44
N GLN A 122 8.15 -0.89 8.00
CA GLN A 122 9.45 -0.74 8.67
C GLN A 122 9.31 -0.17 10.07
N GLU A 123 8.46 0.83 10.27
CA GLU A 123 8.24 1.42 11.59
C GLU A 123 7.58 0.41 12.55
N ILE A 124 6.56 -0.32 12.08
CA ILE A 124 5.93 -1.39 12.85
C ILE A 124 6.95 -2.48 13.21
N ALA A 125 7.80 -2.88 12.27
CA ALA A 125 8.85 -3.87 12.51
C ALA A 125 9.89 -3.39 13.54
N ALA A 126 10.32 -2.12 13.45
CA ALA A 126 11.25 -1.52 14.40
C ALA A 126 10.66 -1.48 15.82
N GLN A 127 9.41 -1.04 15.96
CA GLN A 127 8.72 -1.01 17.25
C GLN A 127 8.53 -2.43 17.83
N ALA A 128 8.24 -3.43 16.98
CA ALA A 128 8.13 -4.81 17.40
C ALA A 128 9.48 -5.36 17.89
N GLN A 129 10.57 -5.05 17.19
CA GLN A 129 11.94 -5.43 17.58
C GLN A 129 12.35 -4.79 18.90
N GLU A 130 12.08 -3.50 19.09
CA GLU A 130 12.39 -2.80 20.34
C GLU A 130 11.63 -3.41 21.52
N LYS A 131 10.33 -3.66 21.37
CA LYS A 131 9.53 -4.34 22.41
C LYS A 131 10.04 -5.74 22.71
N ALA A 132 10.44 -6.50 21.68
CA ALA A 132 11.02 -7.82 21.86
C ALA A 132 12.36 -7.77 22.62
N ALA A 133 13.23 -6.81 22.29
CA ALA A 133 14.50 -6.61 22.99
C ALA A 133 14.28 -6.22 24.47
N GLN A 134 13.37 -5.29 24.75
CA GLN A 134 13.01 -4.91 26.12
C GLN A 134 12.43 -6.08 26.92
N ALA A 135 11.60 -6.91 26.29
CA ALA A 135 11.06 -8.12 26.92
C ALA A 135 12.16 -9.13 27.23
N GLN A 136 13.09 -9.36 26.30
CA GLN A 136 14.25 -10.24 26.52
C GLN A 136 15.16 -9.74 27.64
N GLU A 137 15.43 -8.43 27.70
CA GLU A 137 16.23 -7.84 28.76
C GLU A 137 15.56 -8.01 30.14
N LYS A 138 14.25 -7.75 30.23
CA LYS A 138 13.48 -8.01 31.46
C LYS A 138 13.52 -9.48 31.87
N ILE A 139 13.38 -10.40 30.92
CA ILE A 139 13.47 -11.84 31.19
C ILE A 139 14.87 -12.20 31.71
N ALA A 140 15.92 -11.71 31.08
CA ALA A 140 17.30 -11.95 31.51
C ALA A 140 17.57 -11.38 32.91
N GLN A 141 17.06 -10.19 33.21
CA GLN A 141 17.19 -9.57 34.54
C GLN A 141 16.44 -10.37 35.62
N ILE A 142 15.23 -10.84 35.32
CA ILE A 142 14.45 -11.71 36.22
C ILE A 142 15.22 -13.01 36.48
N GLN A 143 15.77 -13.65 35.45
CA GLN A 143 16.57 -14.87 35.59
C GLN A 143 17.82 -14.66 36.43
N LYS A 144 18.55 -13.54 36.24
CA LYS A 144 19.72 -13.20 37.04
C LYS A 144 19.36 -12.96 38.51
N ASN A 145 18.31 -12.18 38.77
CA ASN A 145 17.84 -11.92 40.12
C ASN A 145 17.38 -13.21 40.83
N ALA A 146 16.63 -14.07 40.12
CA ALA A 146 16.22 -15.37 40.64
C ALA A 146 17.44 -16.24 40.97
N GLY A 147 18.41 -16.36 40.06
CA GLY A 147 19.65 -17.10 40.31
C GLY A 147 20.45 -16.60 41.52
N GLN A 148 20.42 -15.29 41.79
CA GLN A 148 21.07 -14.70 42.97
C GLN A 148 20.30 -14.90 44.28
N LEU A 149 18.97 -15.09 44.21
CA LEU A 149 18.09 -15.33 45.36
C LEU A 149 18.00 -16.80 45.77
N VAL A 150 18.40 -17.73 44.89
CA VAL A 150 18.48 -19.15 45.24
C VAL A 150 19.74 -19.37 46.08
N LEU A 151 19.58 -19.31 47.40
CA LEU A 151 20.58 -19.82 48.34
C LEU A 151 20.75 -21.32 48.11
N THR A 152 21.99 -21.77 48.00
CA THR A 152 22.31 -23.20 47.93
C THR A 152 21.96 -23.88 49.26
N LEU A 153 21.72 -25.20 49.23
CA LEU A 153 21.44 -25.97 50.44
C LEU A 153 22.56 -25.82 51.48
N GLU A 154 23.81 -25.74 51.03
CA GLU A 154 24.99 -25.48 51.86
C GLU A 154 24.93 -24.11 52.55
N GLU A 155 24.63 -23.03 51.81
CA GLU A 155 24.53 -21.68 52.37
C GLU A 155 23.39 -21.57 53.40
N ILE A 156 22.25 -22.22 53.14
CA ILE A 156 21.13 -22.29 54.09
C ILE A 156 21.59 -23.00 55.37
N THR A 157 22.26 -24.15 55.25
CA THR A 157 22.75 -24.89 56.42
C THR A 157 23.81 -24.09 57.20
N GLN A 158 24.75 -23.43 56.52
CA GLN A 158 25.75 -22.58 57.17
C GLN A 158 25.12 -21.39 57.90
N GLN A 159 24.14 -20.70 57.30
CA GLN A 159 23.44 -19.61 57.98
C GLN A 159 22.65 -20.09 59.19
N ALA A 160 21.96 -21.24 59.07
CA ALA A 160 21.22 -21.83 60.18
C ALA A 160 22.17 -22.19 61.34
N GLN A 161 23.34 -22.76 61.02
CA GLN A 161 24.35 -23.13 61.99
C GLN A 161 24.99 -21.91 62.66
N GLN A 162 25.40 -20.90 61.90
CA GLN A 162 25.93 -19.64 62.46
C GLN A 162 24.92 -18.94 63.36
N LYS A 163 23.64 -18.91 62.99
CA LYS A 163 22.57 -18.35 63.84
C LYS A 163 22.42 -19.14 65.13
N SER A 164 22.43 -20.46 65.05
CA SER A 164 22.34 -21.36 66.22
C SER A 164 23.54 -21.16 67.16
N GLU A 165 24.75 -21.10 66.62
CA GLU A 165 25.98 -20.85 67.40
C GLU A 165 25.96 -19.48 68.09
N ARG A 166 25.53 -18.43 67.39
CA ARG A 166 25.36 -17.10 67.99
C ARG A 166 24.35 -17.09 69.12
N LEU A 167 23.23 -17.78 68.94
CA LEU A 167 22.18 -17.88 69.96
C LEU A 167 22.69 -18.65 71.18
N ALA A 168 23.37 -19.78 70.96
CA ALA A 168 23.98 -20.58 72.01
C ALA A 168 25.04 -19.77 72.78
N ALA A 169 25.87 -18.98 72.09
CA ALA A 169 26.81 -18.07 72.73
C ALA A 169 26.09 -17.02 73.60
N LYS A 170 24.99 -16.45 73.10
CA LYS A 170 24.17 -15.47 73.86
C LYS A 170 23.51 -16.08 75.09
N LEU A 171 23.02 -17.31 74.99
CA LEU A 171 22.42 -18.05 76.12
C LEU A 171 23.48 -18.36 77.19
N ARG A 172 24.68 -18.76 76.78
CA ARG A 172 25.81 -18.98 77.69
C ARG A 172 26.24 -17.68 78.40
N GLU A 173 26.25 -16.53 77.70
CA GLU A 173 26.47 -15.21 78.33
C GLU A 173 25.40 -14.89 79.39
N LEU A 174 24.16 -15.34 79.20
CA LEU A 174 23.07 -15.19 80.15
C LEU A 174 23.06 -16.27 81.25
N ASN A 175 24.12 -17.08 81.34
CA ASN A 175 24.27 -18.20 82.27
C ASN A 175 23.19 -19.29 82.12
N ILE A 176 22.52 -19.35 80.96
CA ILE A 176 21.54 -20.37 80.59
C ILE A 176 22.28 -21.43 79.78
N ASN A 177 22.25 -22.69 80.21
CA ASN A 177 22.90 -23.77 79.48
C ASN A 177 22.05 -24.16 78.25
N PRO A 178 22.53 -23.90 77.02
CA PRO A 178 21.76 -24.19 75.80
C PRO A 178 21.56 -25.70 75.56
N ASP A 179 22.36 -26.56 76.19
CA ASP A 179 22.29 -28.03 76.01
C ASP A 179 21.27 -28.70 76.95
N THR A 180 20.50 -27.91 77.69
CA THR A 180 19.51 -28.36 78.68
C THR A 180 18.07 -27.92 78.38
N ILE A 181 17.85 -27.31 77.21
CA ILE A 181 16.55 -26.86 76.70
C ILE A 181 16.19 -27.75 75.51
#